data_AF-A0A382XTQ9-F1
#
_entry.id   AF-A0A382XTQ9-F1
#
_cell.length_a   1.000
_cell.length_b   1.000
_cell.length_c   1.000
_cell.angle_alpha   90.00
_cell.angle_beta   90.00
_cell.angle_gamma   90.00
#
_symmetry.space_group_name_H-M   'P 1'
#
loop_
_entity.id
_entity.type
_entity.pdbx_description
1 polymer ?
#
loop_
_entity_poly.entity_id
_entity_poly.type
_entity_poly.pdbx_seq_one_letter_code
_entity_poly.pdbx_strand_id
1 'polypeptide(L)'
;MTDNDLSLRKHLATLLDGRQAHIEIGAVLDKLSFQDLSKESKGVPWTLWELFEHTRIAQWDILEFSRNPDHQSPDWPKGYWPQDKGPKDEATWKASTASFRHDLNAMKDLVLDCNVDLHENIPHGDGQTILREAMLIADHNAYHLGQMVLLLKFFGSW
;
A
#
# COMPACT_ATOMS: atom_id res chain seq x y z
N MET A 1 12.64 -10.14 -23.79
CA MET A 1 11.28 -9.78 -23.32
C MET A 1 10.28 -9.97 -24.43
N THR A 2 9.13 -10.59 -24.19
CA THR A 2 8.06 -10.74 -25.20
C THR A 2 7.11 -9.53 -25.14
N ASP A 3 6.32 -9.31 -26.20
CA ASP A 3 5.28 -8.25 -26.19
C ASP A 3 4.23 -8.48 -25.08
N ASN A 4 3.92 -9.76 -24.80
CA ASN A 4 3.02 -10.13 -23.71
C ASN A 4 3.58 -9.73 -22.33
N ASP A 5 4.88 -9.92 -22.09
CA ASP A 5 5.53 -9.53 -20.84
C ASP A 5 5.54 -8.01 -20.66
N LEU A 6 5.90 -7.26 -21.72
CA LEU A 6 5.83 -5.79 -21.71
C LEU A 6 4.42 -5.27 -21.41
N SER A 7 3.39 -5.91 -21.99
CA SER A 7 2.00 -5.55 -21.73
C SER A 7 1.59 -5.87 -20.29
N LEU A 8 1.97 -7.04 -19.76
CA LEU A 8 1.65 -7.43 -18.39
C LEU A 8 2.24 -6.45 -17.37
N ARG A 9 3.52 -6.10 -17.52
CA ARG A 9 4.20 -5.12 -16.65
C ARG A 9 3.49 -3.77 -16.61
N LYS A 10 3.07 -3.27 -17.76
CA LYS A 10 2.29 -2.02 -17.86
C LYS A 10 0.94 -2.13 -17.15
N HIS A 11 0.25 -3.26 -17.29
CA HIS A 11 -1.01 -3.48 -16.58
C HIS A 11 -0.80 -3.55 -15.06
N LEU A 12 0.23 -4.24 -14.58
CA LEU A 12 0.56 -4.31 -13.15
C LEU A 12 0.91 -2.93 -12.57
N ALA A 13 1.77 -2.17 -13.26
CA ALA A 13 2.11 -0.81 -12.83
C ALA A 13 0.89 0.12 -12.79
N THR A 14 -0.07 -0.07 -13.71
CA THR A 14 -1.34 0.67 -13.71
C THR A 14 -2.27 0.22 -12.59
N LEU A 15 -2.34 -1.10 -12.34
CA LEU A 15 -3.15 -1.70 -11.29
C LEU A 15 -2.70 -1.22 -9.90
N LEU A 16 -1.39 -1.11 -9.67
CA LEU A 16 -0.79 -0.58 -8.44
C LEU A 16 -1.22 0.87 -8.13
N ASP A 17 -1.51 1.69 -9.15
CA ASP A 17 -2.04 3.05 -8.95
C ASP A 17 -3.51 3.04 -8.45
N GLY A 18 -4.21 1.91 -8.56
CA GLY A 18 -5.65 1.81 -8.32
C GLY A 18 -6.51 2.51 -9.37
N ARG A 19 -5.89 3.01 -10.45
CA ARG A 19 -6.54 3.72 -11.55
C ARG A 19 -7.15 2.74 -12.54
N GLN A 20 -8.35 2.23 -12.26
CA GLN A 20 -9.16 1.49 -13.25
C GLN A 20 -10.55 1.11 -12.72
N ALA A 21 -10.62 0.55 -11.52
CA ALA A 21 -11.87 0.03 -10.95
C ALA A 21 -12.48 0.96 -9.87
N HIS A 22 -11.67 1.80 -9.25
CA HIS A 22 -12.07 2.73 -8.20
C HIS A 22 -11.24 4.02 -8.28
N ILE A 23 -11.45 4.92 -7.33
CA ILE A 23 -10.66 6.15 -7.22
C ILE A 23 -9.17 5.82 -7.01
N GLU A 24 -8.30 6.63 -7.61
CA GLU A 24 -6.85 6.54 -7.41
C GLU A 24 -6.49 6.74 -5.93
N ILE A 25 -5.53 5.95 -5.43
CA ILE A 25 -5.07 6.04 -4.03
C ILE A 25 -4.64 7.47 -3.69
N GLY A 26 -3.82 8.09 -4.54
CA GLY A 26 -3.35 9.46 -4.36
C GLY A 26 -4.49 10.48 -4.17
N ALA A 27 -5.60 10.33 -4.90
CA ALA A 27 -6.74 11.23 -4.81
C ALA A 27 -7.52 11.06 -3.49
N VAL A 28 -7.52 9.88 -2.87
CA VAL A 28 -8.06 9.69 -1.52
C VAL A 28 -7.14 10.32 -0.49
N LEU A 29 -5.82 10.09 -0.62
CA LEU A 29 -4.83 10.66 0.31
C LEU A 29 -4.89 12.20 0.33
N ASP A 30 -5.11 12.82 -0.81
CA ASP A 30 -5.23 14.29 -0.93
C ASP A 30 -6.52 14.84 -0.30
N LYS A 31 -7.53 13.99 -0.05
CA LYS A 31 -8.76 14.34 0.68
C LYS A 31 -8.65 14.14 2.19
N LEU A 32 -7.64 13.41 2.68
CA LEU A 32 -7.46 13.18 4.11
C LEU A 32 -6.98 14.46 4.79
N SER A 33 -7.86 15.09 5.57
CA SER A 33 -7.47 16.22 6.41
C SER A 33 -6.80 15.74 7.69
N PHE A 34 -5.82 16.48 8.19
CA PHE A 34 -5.14 16.14 9.45
C PHE A 34 -6.12 16.00 10.63
N GLN A 35 -7.21 16.77 10.61
CA GLN A 35 -8.26 16.73 11.62
C GLN A 35 -9.10 15.44 11.57
N ASP A 36 -9.20 14.79 10.42
CA ASP A 36 -9.97 13.55 10.26
C ASP A 36 -9.18 12.31 10.68
N LEU A 37 -7.83 12.37 10.64
CA LEU A 37 -6.95 11.23 10.85
C LEU A 37 -7.18 10.51 12.17
N SER A 38 -7.45 11.28 13.24
CA SER A 38 -7.64 10.75 14.60
C SER A 38 -9.11 10.59 15.00
N LYS A 39 -10.07 10.82 14.09
CA LYS A 39 -11.50 10.71 14.41
C LYS A 39 -11.90 9.25 14.59
N GLU A 40 -12.65 8.99 15.65
CA GLU A 40 -13.28 7.70 15.89
C GLU A 40 -14.72 7.68 15.36
N SER A 41 -15.15 6.52 14.85
CA SER A 41 -16.54 6.30 14.40
C SER A 41 -17.15 5.11 15.13
N LYS A 42 -18.42 5.24 15.52
CA LYS A 42 -19.13 4.18 16.24
C LYS A 42 -19.22 2.92 15.37
N GLY A 43 -18.71 1.81 15.88
CA GLY A 43 -18.74 0.51 15.18
C GLY A 43 -17.60 0.30 14.20
N VAL A 44 -16.67 1.25 14.07
CA VAL A 44 -15.41 1.06 13.34
C VAL A 44 -14.26 0.98 14.34
N PRO A 45 -13.46 -0.10 14.34
CA PRO A 45 -12.42 -0.30 15.35
C PRO A 45 -11.14 0.49 15.08
N TRP A 46 -11.03 1.18 13.94
CA TRP A 46 -9.84 1.89 13.49
C TRP A 46 -10.16 3.33 13.07
N THR A 47 -9.21 4.24 13.27
CA THR A 47 -9.20 5.57 12.68
C THR A 47 -8.66 5.55 11.25
N LEU A 48 -8.76 6.69 10.54
CA LEU A 48 -8.16 6.86 9.22
C LEU A 48 -6.63 6.73 9.28
N TRP A 49 -5.99 7.22 10.35
CA TRP A 49 -4.57 7.06 10.59
C TRP A 49 -4.18 5.59 10.74
N GLU A 50 -4.90 4.83 11.56
CA GLU A 50 -4.61 3.41 11.79
C GLU A 50 -4.72 2.59 10.49
N LEU A 51 -5.77 2.83 9.70
CA LEU A 51 -5.91 2.18 8.39
C LEU A 51 -4.79 2.58 7.43
N PHE A 52 -4.42 3.85 7.38
CA PHE A 52 -3.37 4.31 6.46
C PHE A 52 -2.01 3.71 6.81
N GLU A 53 -1.63 3.75 8.09
CA GLU A 53 -0.36 3.17 8.52
C GLU A 53 -0.35 1.65 8.33
N HIS A 54 -1.48 0.97 8.53
CA HIS A 54 -1.59 -0.44 8.21
C HIS A 54 -1.27 -0.72 6.73
N THR A 55 -1.88 0.03 5.82
CA THR A 55 -1.60 -0.06 4.38
C THR A 55 -0.14 0.27 4.05
N ARG A 56 0.43 1.32 4.65
CA ARG A 56 1.83 1.71 4.43
C ARG A 56 2.81 0.65 4.91
N ILE A 57 2.63 0.11 6.10
CA ILE A 57 3.53 -0.88 6.69
C ILE A 57 3.45 -2.19 5.90
N ALA A 58 2.24 -2.65 5.54
CA ALA A 58 2.07 -3.86 4.73
C ALA A 58 2.73 -3.72 3.35
N GLN A 59 2.54 -2.59 2.68
CA GLN A 59 3.17 -2.33 1.38
C GLN A 59 4.70 -2.31 1.46
N TRP A 60 5.24 -1.60 2.46
CA TRP A 60 6.69 -1.55 2.71
C TRP A 60 7.25 -2.96 2.96
N ASP A 61 6.59 -3.73 3.81
CA ASP A 61 7.01 -5.09 4.14
C ASP A 61 7.02 -6.01 2.90
N ILE A 62 5.95 -5.98 2.10
CA ILE A 62 5.88 -6.76 0.85
C ILE A 62 6.98 -6.34 -0.13
N LEU A 63 7.25 -5.03 -0.26
CA LEU A 63 8.31 -4.52 -1.12
C LEU A 63 9.69 -4.98 -0.65
N GLU A 64 10.00 -4.82 0.64
CA GLU A 64 11.31 -5.22 1.18
C GLU A 64 11.50 -6.73 1.10
N PHE A 65 10.48 -7.51 1.45
CA PHE A 65 10.49 -8.95 1.23
C PHE A 65 10.79 -9.30 -0.24
N SER A 66 10.25 -8.56 -1.20
CA SER A 66 10.47 -8.83 -2.63
C SER A 66 11.91 -8.62 -3.09
N ARG A 67 12.68 -7.72 -2.44
CA ARG A 67 13.97 -7.24 -2.96
C ARG A 67 15.16 -7.45 -2.02
N ASN A 68 14.93 -7.79 -0.76
CA ASN A 68 15.95 -7.86 0.26
C ASN A 68 15.89 -9.23 0.99
N PRO A 69 16.84 -10.15 0.73
CA PRO A 69 16.87 -11.46 1.40
C PRO A 69 17.13 -11.39 2.90
N ASP A 70 17.67 -10.27 3.41
CA ASP A 70 17.94 -10.06 4.83
C ASP A 70 16.78 -9.36 5.56
N HIS A 71 15.70 -9.02 4.84
CA HIS A 71 14.53 -8.37 5.44
C HIS A 71 13.83 -9.28 6.42
N GLN A 72 13.41 -8.72 7.56
CA GLN A 72 12.61 -9.41 8.55
C GLN A 72 11.27 -8.70 8.69
N SER A 73 10.21 -9.42 8.33
CA SER A 73 8.86 -8.90 8.42
C SER A 73 8.46 -8.59 9.87
N PRO A 74 7.60 -7.58 10.10
CA PRO A 74 7.05 -7.30 11.42
C PRO A 74 6.26 -8.50 11.99
N ASP A 75 6.17 -8.58 13.32
CA ASP A 75 5.37 -9.62 13.98
C ASP A 75 3.89 -9.52 13.58
N TRP A 76 3.34 -10.58 12.99
CA TRP A 76 1.94 -10.62 12.62
C TRP A 76 1.01 -10.89 13.82
N PRO A 77 -0.16 -10.20 13.94
CA PRO A 77 -0.59 -9.03 13.17
C PRO A 77 -0.11 -7.71 13.78
N LYS A 78 0.43 -7.73 15.00
CA LYS A 78 0.65 -6.53 15.84
C LYS A 78 1.57 -5.49 15.19
N GLY A 79 2.62 -5.93 14.51
CA GLY A 79 3.60 -5.06 13.86
C GLY A 79 3.08 -4.29 12.65
N TYR A 80 1.89 -4.65 12.15
CA TYR A 80 1.25 -3.99 11.00
C TYR A 80 0.22 -2.94 11.40
N TRP A 81 0.16 -2.55 12.67
CA TRP A 81 -0.75 -1.52 13.16
C TRP A 81 0.01 -0.52 14.01
N PRO A 82 -0.23 0.80 13.84
CA PRO A 82 0.37 1.78 14.72
C PRO A 82 -0.20 1.64 16.14
N GLN A 83 0.56 2.07 17.14
CA GLN A 83 0.09 2.07 18.53
C GLN A 83 -0.83 3.26 18.84
N ASP A 84 -0.58 4.38 18.17
CA ASP A 84 -1.34 5.61 18.33
C ASP A 84 -2.50 5.67 17.34
N LYS A 85 -3.65 6.17 17.79
CA LYS A 85 -4.86 6.37 16.96
C LYS A 85 -4.79 7.56 16.00
N GLY A 86 -3.70 8.31 16.04
CA GLY A 86 -3.48 9.48 15.21
C GLY A 86 -2.01 9.82 15.07
N PRO A 87 -1.63 10.56 14.02
CA PRO A 87 -0.27 11.08 13.90
C PRO A 87 0.00 12.09 15.02
N LYS A 88 1.25 12.12 15.48
CA LYS A 88 1.71 13.08 16.50
C LYS A 88 1.54 14.53 16.04
N ASP A 89 1.85 14.79 14.77
CA ASP A 89 1.82 16.11 14.13
C ASP A 89 1.70 15.99 12.61
N GLU A 90 1.48 17.12 11.93
CA GLU A 90 1.39 17.16 10.46
C GLU A 90 2.67 16.68 9.76
N ALA A 91 3.83 16.85 10.40
CA ALA A 91 5.11 16.41 9.84
C ALA A 91 5.15 14.87 9.77
N THR A 92 4.67 14.20 10.80
CA THR A 92 4.51 12.74 10.86
C THR A 92 3.56 12.25 9.76
N TRP A 93 2.44 12.94 9.55
CA TRP A 93 1.50 12.62 8.47
C TRP A 93 2.14 12.77 7.06
N LYS A 94 2.86 13.87 6.83
CA LYS A 94 3.56 14.14 5.57
C LYS A 94 4.66 13.12 5.30
N ALA A 95 5.42 12.72 6.32
CA ALA A 95 6.45 11.71 6.18
C ALA A 95 5.86 10.34 5.81
N SER A 96 4.75 9.98 6.45
CA SER A 96 4.08 8.68 6.23
C SER A 96 3.51 8.58 4.82
N THR A 97 2.83 9.63 4.33
CA THR A 97 2.34 9.69 2.95
C THR A 97 3.46 9.74 1.91
N ALA A 98 4.58 10.39 2.21
CA ALA A 98 5.74 10.39 1.34
C ALA A 98 6.39 8.99 1.23
N SER A 99 6.57 8.28 2.36
CA SER A 99 7.07 6.90 2.37
C SER A 99 6.15 5.97 1.60
N PHE A 100 4.83 6.03 1.82
CA PHE A 100 3.87 5.24 1.05
C PHE A 100 4.02 5.43 -0.46
N ARG A 101 4.11 6.68 -0.92
CA ARG A 101 4.27 6.99 -2.36
C ARG A 101 5.62 6.53 -2.89
N HIS A 102 6.68 6.67 -2.10
CA HIS A 102 8.02 6.20 -2.45
C HIS A 102 8.03 4.69 -2.66
N ASP A 103 7.50 3.93 -1.69
CA ASP A 103 7.49 2.47 -1.74
C ASP A 103 6.59 1.93 -2.86
N LEU A 104 5.45 2.59 -3.11
CA LEU A 104 4.58 2.23 -4.24
C LEU A 104 5.29 2.43 -5.59
N ASN A 105 6.02 3.54 -5.74
CA ASN A 105 6.82 3.77 -6.94
C ASN A 105 7.97 2.76 -7.07
N ALA A 106 8.64 2.41 -5.97
CA ALA A 106 9.68 1.40 -5.98
C ALA A 106 9.15 0.01 -6.40
N MET A 107 7.94 -0.36 -5.98
CA MET A 107 7.31 -1.59 -6.46
C MET A 107 7.00 -1.53 -7.97
N LYS A 108 6.54 -0.38 -8.46
CA LYS A 108 6.31 -0.18 -9.90
C LYS A 108 7.60 -0.26 -10.69
N ASP A 109 8.68 0.33 -10.19
CA ASP A 109 10.00 0.27 -10.82
C ASP A 109 10.50 -1.19 -10.87
N LEU A 110 10.32 -1.95 -9.79
CA LEU A 110 10.66 -3.37 -9.74
C LEU A 110 9.88 -4.20 -10.76
N VAL A 111 8.58 -3.92 -10.92
CA VAL A 111 7.73 -4.57 -11.93
C VAL A 111 8.14 -4.17 -13.36
N LEU A 112 8.55 -2.93 -13.57
CA LEU A 112 8.91 -2.41 -14.89
C LEU A 112 10.35 -2.75 -15.31
N ASP A 113 11.21 -3.18 -14.39
CA ASP A 113 12.59 -3.57 -14.69
C ASP A 113 12.63 -4.80 -15.59
N CYS A 114 13.23 -4.63 -16.77
CA CYS A 114 13.33 -5.66 -17.77
C CYS A 114 14.26 -6.83 -17.39
N ASN A 115 15.07 -6.66 -16.36
CA ASN A 115 16.01 -7.68 -15.87
C ASN A 115 15.40 -8.57 -14.77
N VAL A 116 14.23 -8.22 -14.25
CA VAL A 116 13.52 -9.00 -13.22
C VAL A 116 12.57 -9.98 -13.90
N ASP A 117 12.70 -11.28 -13.66
CA ASP A 117 11.69 -12.24 -14.07
C ASP A 117 10.50 -12.18 -13.10
N LEU A 118 9.33 -11.76 -13.60
CA LEU A 118 8.13 -11.63 -12.78
C LEU A 118 7.59 -12.98 -12.27
N HIS A 119 7.95 -14.08 -12.95
CA HIS A 119 7.43 -15.41 -12.69
C HIS A 119 8.40 -16.29 -11.89
N GLU A 120 9.65 -15.86 -11.74
CA GLU A 120 10.63 -16.57 -10.95
C GLU A 120 10.29 -16.47 -9.46
N ASN A 121 10.50 -17.58 -8.74
CA ASN A 121 10.33 -17.61 -7.30
C ASN A 121 11.42 -16.77 -6.65
N ILE A 122 11.01 -15.92 -5.71
CA ILE A 122 11.93 -15.19 -4.83
C ILE A 122 12.71 -16.23 -4.01
N PRO A 123 14.06 -16.26 -4.07
CA PRO A 123 14.86 -17.35 -3.50
C PRO A 123 14.71 -17.57 -1.99
N HIS A 124 14.46 -16.50 -1.24
CA HIS A 124 14.26 -16.51 0.21
C HIS A 124 12.79 -16.59 0.62
N GLY A 125 11.88 -16.80 -0.33
CA GLY A 125 10.47 -17.02 -0.09
C GLY A 125 10.05 -18.50 -0.11
N ASP A 126 8.77 -18.73 0.12
CA ASP A 126 8.09 -20.04 0.09
C ASP A 126 7.34 -20.28 -1.25
N GLY A 127 7.75 -19.61 -2.33
CA GLY A 127 7.12 -19.68 -3.65
C GLY A 127 6.42 -18.39 -4.11
N GLN A 128 6.67 -17.28 -3.42
CA GLN A 128 6.28 -15.95 -3.88
C GLN A 128 7.06 -15.54 -5.13
N THR A 129 6.43 -14.75 -5.99
CA THR A 129 7.05 -14.16 -7.19
C THR A 129 6.77 -12.66 -7.20
N ILE A 130 7.54 -11.87 -7.95
CA ILE A 130 7.30 -10.42 -8.07
C ILE A 130 5.91 -10.13 -8.63
N LEU A 131 5.42 -10.97 -9.55
CA LEU A 131 4.04 -10.90 -10.04
C LEU A 131 3.02 -11.03 -8.90
N ARG A 132 3.18 -12.04 -8.04
CA ARG A 132 2.28 -12.27 -6.90
C ARG A 132 2.33 -11.09 -5.93
N GLU A 133 3.51 -10.62 -5.56
CA GLU A 133 3.67 -9.52 -4.59
C GLU A 133 3.07 -8.21 -5.11
N ALA A 134 3.22 -7.92 -6.42
CA ALA A 134 2.61 -6.72 -7.02
C ALA A 134 1.07 -6.78 -6.97
N MET A 135 0.49 -7.94 -7.29
CA MET A 135 -0.95 -8.13 -7.19
C MET A 135 -1.43 -8.08 -5.74
N LEU A 136 -0.64 -8.60 -4.80
CA LEU A 136 -0.99 -8.56 -3.38
C LEU A 136 -1.05 -7.12 -2.85
N ILE A 137 -0.07 -6.28 -3.17
CA ILE A 137 -0.11 -4.85 -2.82
C ILE A 137 -1.36 -4.19 -3.41
N ALA A 138 -1.65 -4.44 -4.70
CA ALA A 138 -2.81 -3.82 -5.34
C ALA A 138 -4.14 -4.22 -4.68
N ASP A 139 -4.33 -5.52 -4.40
CA ASP A 139 -5.54 -6.04 -3.76
C ASP A 139 -5.72 -5.51 -2.32
N HIS A 140 -4.65 -5.58 -1.53
CA HIS A 140 -4.64 -5.08 -0.15
C HIS A 140 -4.92 -3.59 -0.08
N ASN A 141 -4.22 -2.80 -0.90
CA ASN A 141 -4.42 -1.35 -0.96
C ASN A 141 -5.85 -1.00 -1.39
N ALA A 142 -6.42 -1.69 -2.40
CA ALA A 142 -7.79 -1.45 -2.85
C ALA A 142 -8.83 -1.73 -1.75
N TYR A 143 -8.65 -2.82 -0.99
CA TYR A 143 -9.52 -3.20 0.11
C TYR A 143 -9.56 -2.10 1.20
N HIS A 144 -8.39 -1.64 1.65
CA HIS A 144 -8.31 -0.63 2.70
C HIS A 144 -8.65 0.78 2.21
N LEU A 145 -8.39 1.09 0.94
CA LEU A 145 -8.82 2.34 0.33
C LEU A 145 -10.36 2.48 0.39
N GLY A 146 -11.09 1.39 0.10
CA GLY A 146 -12.54 1.36 0.23
C GLY A 146 -13.03 1.67 1.65
N GLN A 147 -12.33 1.16 2.68
CA GLN A 147 -12.63 1.44 4.08
C GLN A 147 -12.37 2.92 4.45
N MET A 148 -11.27 3.50 3.97
CA MET A 148 -10.95 4.92 4.18
C MET A 148 -12.02 5.83 3.53
N VAL A 149 -12.43 5.52 2.30
CA VAL A 149 -13.50 6.26 1.61
C VAL A 149 -14.82 6.17 2.39
N LEU A 150 -15.15 5.00 2.94
CA LEU A 150 -16.36 4.85 3.76
C LEU A 150 -16.30 5.70 5.04
N LEU A 151 -15.15 5.72 5.73
CA LEU A 151 -14.95 6.58 6.90
C LEU A 151 -15.07 8.07 6.57
N LEU A 152 -14.45 8.52 5.47
CA LEU A 152 -14.58 9.90 5.01
C LEU A 152 -16.04 10.28 4.75
N LYS A 153 -16.84 9.37 4.18
CA LYS A 153 -18.28 9.59 4.00
C LYS A 153 -19.04 9.70 5.33
N PHE A 154 -18.71 8.86 6.31
CA PHE A 154 -19.30 8.96 7.66
C PHE A 154 -18.94 10.26 8.37
N PHE A 155 -17.75 10.81 8.11
CA PHE A 155 -17.31 12.09 8.66
C PHE A 155 -17.88 13.30 7.92
N GLY A 156 -18.51 13.10 6.75
CA GLY A 156 -18.97 14.20 5.90
C GLY A 156 -17.83 14.93 5.18
N SER A 157 -16.64 14.31 5.10
CA SER A 157 -15.42 14.88 4.53
C SER A 157 -15.10 14.34 3.12
N TRP A 158 -16.06 13.68 2.46
CA TRP A 158 -15.88 13.07 1.13
C TRP A 158 -16.31 13.98 -0.03
#